data_AF-A0A2N6EWB0-F1
#
_entry.id   AF-A0A2N6EWB0-F1
#
_cell.length_a   1.000
_cell.length_b   1.000
_cell.length_c   1.000
_cell.angle_alpha   90.00
_cell.angle_beta   90.00
_cell.angle_gamma   90.00
#
_symmetry.space_group_name_H-M   'P 1'
#
loop_
_entity.id
_entity.type
_entity.pdbx_description
1 polymer ?
#
loop_
_entity_poly.entity_id
_entity_poly.type
_entity_poly.pdbx_seq_one_letter_code
_entity_poly.pdbx_strand_id
1 'polypeptide(L)'
;LAGGCVVGTLYKMGSGNLLSLYAFCGLLFGSVIYAEIHPLWTSLFAKTVVFSGLATLPQLLDIDPTVLVLLAALLIIGLWAVVLRKLPWSRDAAAEGYLQPWKAALILALIGLFSYVLVGMPLGITTAYTKLGALVEQLFFPQHVSGLSYLSAQPIHYIPPFSDVSFAGGAGPQFDAVAIIQYPLIVGIILGSAVSAIRLGEFRVRLQAPKRQIVSVLVGGVVMGLACRMTPGCNVWHLLGGLPIFSLQAVFYLVGLIPGAWVGSRVLQRFVVR
;
A
#
# COMPACT_ATOMS: atom_id res chain seq x y z
N LEU A 1 -13.57 1.47 -7.25
CA LEU A 1 -14.01 2.88 -7.13
C LEU A 1 -12.86 3.85 -7.42
N ALA A 2 -11.76 3.85 -6.65
CA ALA A 2 -10.60 4.72 -6.87
C ALA A 2 -9.79 4.48 -8.17
N GLY A 3 -10.13 3.46 -8.96
CA GLY A 3 -9.39 3.09 -10.18
C GLY A 3 -8.01 2.45 -9.94
N GLY A 4 -7.65 2.13 -8.69
CA GLY A 4 -6.39 1.49 -8.33
C GLY A 4 -6.28 1.17 -6.85
N CYS A 5 -5.15 0.58 -6.45
CA CYS A 5 -4.72 0.52 -5.07
C CYS A 5 -3.93 1.79 -4.71
N VAL A 6 -3.53 1.92 -3.45
CA VAL A 6 -2.79 3.07 -2.94
C VAL A 6 -1.55 3.44 -3.78
N VAL A 7 -0.66 2.47 -4.04
CA VAL A 7 0.52 2.69 -4.90
C VAL A 7 0.11 2.90 -6.36
N GLY A 8 -0.97 2.22 -6.77
CA GLY A 8 -1.58 2.35 -8.08
C GLY A 8 -2.01 3.76 -8.42
N THR A 9 -2.64 4.43 -7.47
CA THR A 9 -3.04 5.83 -7.57
C THR A 9 -1.82 6.73 -7.74
N LEU A 10 -0.74 6.45 -7.02
CA LEU A 10 0.46 7.28 -7.04
C LEU A 10 1.21 7.22 -8.39
N TYR A 11 1.48 6.02 -8.91
CA TYR A 11 2.21 5.90 -10.19
C TYR A 11 1.35 6.36 -11.37
N LYS A 12 0.02 6.15 -11.34
CA LYS A 12 -0.88 6.65 -12.39
C LYS A 12 -0.96 8.17 -12.37
N MET A 13 -0.97 8.78 -11.17
CA MET A 13 -0.88 10.22 -11.02
C MET A 13 0.42 10.75 -11.60
N GLY A 14 1.56 10.11 -11.31
CA GLY A 14 2.87 10.46 -11.87
C GLY A 14 2.96 10.30 -13.40
N SER A 15 2.20 9.39 -13.99
CA SER A 15 2.10 9.26 -15.46
C SER A 15 1.14 10.27 -16.12
N GLY A 16 0.58 11.23 -15.37
CA GLY A 16 -0.30 12.29 -15.89
C GLY A 16 -1.82 12.02 -15.76
N ASN A 17 -2.25 10.99 -15.01
CA ASN A 17 -3.67 10.67 -14.85
C ASN A 17 -4.37 11.56 -13.81
N LEU A 18 -5.21 12.49 -14.28
CA LEU A 18 -5.96 13.42 -13.43
C LEU A 18 -6.96 12.73 -12.49
N LEU A 19 -7.62 11.64 -12.91
CA LEU A 19 -8.51 10.89 -12.01
C LEU A 19 -7.76 10.28 -10.83
N SER A 20 -6.49 9.90 -11.05
CA SER A 20 -5.65 9.39 -9.97
C SER A 20 -5.21 10.49 -9.00
N LEU A 21 -5.03 11.74 -9.48
CA LEU A 21 -4.83 12.89 -8.59
C LEU A 21 -6.05 13.12 -7.68
N TYR A 22 -7.28 13.08 -8.24
CA TYR A 22 -8.49 13.18 -7.42
C TYR A 22 -8.60 12.02 -6.41
N ALA A 23 -8.31 10.78 -6.82
CA ALA A 23 -8.25 9.65 -5.91
C ALA A 23 -7.22 9.85 -4.79
N PHE A 24 -6.07 10.46 -5.12
CA PHE A 24 -5.02 10.77 -4.15
C PHE A 24 -5.50 11.81 -3.12
N CYS A 25 -6.15 12.89 -3.54
CA CYS A 25 -6.74 13.87 -2.62
C CYS A 25 -7.77 13.21 -1.68
N GLY A 26 -8.64 12.36 -2.23
CA GLY A 26 -9.58 11.58 -1.43
C GLY A 26 -8.86 10.66 -0.44
N LEU A 27 -7.77 10.03 -0.84
CA LEU A 27 -6.96 9.17 0.02
C LEU A 27 -6.35 9.95 1.19
N LEU A 28 -5.78 11.13 0.95
CA LEU A 28 -5.25 11.99 2.01
C LEU A 28 -6.35 12.31 3.03
N PHE A 29 -7.49 12.80 2.54
CA PHE A 29 -8.63 13.16 3.38
C PHE A 29 -9.16 11.96 4.19
N GLY A 30 -9.39 10.81 3.55
CA GLY A 30 -9.84 9.60 4.24
C GLY A 30 -8.85 9.08 5.27
N SER A 31 -7.55 9.22 5.02
CA SER A 31 -6.51 8.82 5.97
C SER A 31 -6.46 9.73 7.21
N VAL A 32 -6.84 11.00 7.08
CA VAL A 32 -6.96 11.95 8.19
C VAL A 32 -8.26 11.72 8.96
N ILE A 33 -9.38 11.44 8.29
CA ILE A 33 -10.64 11.05 8.95
C ILE A 33 -10.43 9.88 9.92
N TYR A 34 -9.51 8.96 9.61
CA TYR A 34 -9.18 7.89 10.54
C TYR A 34 -8.69 8.40 11.90
N ALA A 35 -7.97 9.52 11.96
CA ALA A 35 -7.45 10.09 13.20
C ALA A 35 -8.58 10.41 14.20
N GLU A 36 -9.74 10.87 13.71
CA GLU A 36 -10.94 11.12 14.52
C GLU A 36 -11.52 9.84 15.11
N ILE A 37 -11.66 8.81 14.27
CA ILE A 37 -12.29 7.56 14.69
C ILE A 37 -11.30 6.60 15.37
N HIS A 38 -10.02 6.95 15.42
CA HIS A 38 -8.96 6.08 15.91
C HIS A 38 -9.23 5.55 17.33
N PRO A 39 -9.64 6.36 18.33
CA PRO A 39 -9.92 5.86 19.68
C PRO A 39 -11.06 4.84 19.71
N LEU A 40 -12.11 5.08 18.92
CA LEU A 40 -13.23 4.15 18.79
C LEU A 40 -12.75 2.85 18.14
N TRP A 41 -12.02 2.95 17.03
CA TRP A 41 -11.54 1.80 16.28
C TRP A 41 -10.56 0.94 17.09
N THR A 42 -9.63 1.54 17.84
CA THR A 42 -8.70 0.79 18.70
C THR A 42 -9.43 0.11 19.86
N SER A 43 -10.44 0.75 20.44
CA SER A 43 -11.28 0.13 21.48
C SER A 43 -12.06 -1.08 20.98
N LEU A 44 -12.54 -1.03 19.72
CA LEU A 44 -13.19 -2.17 19.07
C LEU A 44 -12.17 -3.26 18.74
N PHE A 45 -11.04 -2.88 18.14
CA PHE A 45 -9.99 -3.80 17.75
C PHE A 45 -9.48 -4.60 18.95
N ALA A 46 -9.26 -3.94 20.10
CA ALA A 46 -8.82 -4.58 21.34
C ALA A 46 -9.79 -5.68 21.84
N LYS A 47 -11.10 -5.55 21.55
CA LYS A 47 -12.12 -6.54 21.92
C LYS A 47 -12.25 -7.69 20.92
N THR A 48 -11.66 -7.55 19.74
CA THR A 48 -11.77 -8.53 18.64
C THR A 48 -10.45 -9.23 18.31
N VAL A 49 -9.44 -9.10 19.17
CA VAL A 49 -8.15 -9.78 18.96
C VAL A 49 -8.34 -11.29 19.09
N VAL A 50 -8.15 -12.00 17.98
CA VAL A 50 -8.28 -13.47 17.92
C VAL A 50 -6.99 -14.18 18.32
N PHE A 51 -5.84 -13.66 17.86
CA PHE A 51 -4.51 -14.24 18.10
C PHE A 51 -3.63 -13.20 18.78
N SER A 52 -3.64 -13.18 20.12
CA SER A 52 -2.82 -12.25 20.89
C SER A 52 -1.36 -12.72 20.90
N GLY A 53 -0.43 -11.83 20.57
CA GLY A 53 1.02 -12.11 20.61
C GLY A 53 1.57 -12.98 19.47
N LEU A 54 0.71 -13.51 18.58
CA LEU A 54 1.10 -14.33 17.44
C LEU A 54 0.96 -13.51 16.15
N ALA A 55 2.08 -13.14 15.54
CA ALA A 55 2.11 -12.28 14.36
C ALA A 55 2.14 -13.07 13.04
N THR A 56 2.61 -14.33 13.08
CA THR A 56 2.89 -15.14 11.89
C THR A 56 2.35 -16.57 12.02
N LEU A 57 2.14 -17.23 10.88
CA LEU A 57 1.68 -18.63 10.83
C LEU A 57 2.65 -19.63 11.48
N PRO A 58 3.99 -19.54 11.31
CA PRO A 58 4.92 -20.41 12.05
C PRO A 58 4.75 -20.30 13.57
N GLN A 59 4.55 -19.08 14.09
CA GLN A 59 4.31 -18.87 15.52
C GLN A 59 2.99 -19.49 15.97
N LEU A 60 1.95 -19.44 15.14
CA LEU A 60 0.66 -20.07 15.45
C LEU A 60 0.74 -21.60 15.47
N LEU A 61 1.58 -22.18 14.62
CA LEU A 61 1.79 -23.63 14.51
C LEU A 61 2.89 -24.17 15.41
N ASP A 62 3.60 -23.29 16.13
CA ASP A 62 4.79 -23.60 16.94
C ASP A 62 5.86 -24.39 16.17
N ILE A 63 6.10 -23.99 14.91
CA ILE A 63 7.10 -24.61 14.03
C ILE A 63 8.15 -23.60 13.61
N ASP A 64 9.34 -24.11 13.31
CA ASP A 64 10.42 -23.30 12.76
C ASP A 64 9.97 -22.68 11.41
N PRO A 65 10.09 -21.34 11.24
CA PRO A 65 9.73 -20.67 9.99
C PRO A 65 10.40 -21.25 8.74
N THR A 66 11.61 -21.80 8.88
CA THR A 66 12.35 -22.43 7.78
C THR A 66 11.59 -23.62 7.20
N VAL A 67 10.85 -24.38 8.02
CA VAL A 67 10.05 -25.51 7.55
C VAL A 67 8.97 -25.05 6.58
N LEU A 68 8.24 -23.98 6.92
CA LEU A 68 7.21 -23.43 6.01
C LEU A 68 7.82 -22.83 4.74
N VAL A 69 8.97 -22.17 4.85
CA VAL A 69 9.70 -21.64 3.69
C VAL A 69 10.12 -22.79 2.76
N LEU A 70 10.67 -23.87 3.31
CA LEU A 70 11.08 -25.04 2.52
C LEU A 70 9.88 -25.74 1.88
N LEU A 71 8.77 -25.91 2.60
CA LEU A 71 7.54 -26.49 2.05
C LEU A 71 6.98 -25.63 0.91
N ALA A 72 6.96 -24.30 1.07
CA ALA A 72 6.54 -23.38 0.02
C ALA A 72 7.48 -23.45 -1.20
N ALA A 73 8.80 -23.52 -0.98
CA ALA A 73 9.78 -23.66 -2.05
C ALA A 73 9.60 -24.98 -2.80
N LEU A 74 9.45 -26.10 -2.09
CA LEU A 74 9.21 -27.42 -2.68
C LEU A 74 7.90 -27.45 -3.47
N LEU A 75 6.83 -26.83 -2.96
CA LEU A 75 5.57 -26.69 -3.68
C LEU A 75 5.76 -25.90 -4.98
N ILE A 76 6.45 -24.76 -4.94
CA ILE A 76 6.72 -23.93 -6.13
C ILE A 76 7.57 -24.71 -7.15
N ILE A 77 8.62 -25.42 -6.69
CA ILE A 77 9.48 -26.26 -7.53
C ILE A 77 8.66 -27.39 -8.17
N GLY A 78 7.80 -28.06 -7.40
CA GLY A 78 6.92 -29.12 -7.87
C GLY A 78 5.91 -28.62 -8.91
N LEU A 79 5.23 -27.51 -8.62
CA LEU A 79 4.32 -26.84 -9.56
C LEU A 79 5.06 -26.43 -10.84
N TRP A 80 6.29 -25.95 -10.71
CA TRP A 80 7.13 -25.60 -11.85
C TRP A 80 7.50 -26.81 -12.70
N ALA A 81 7.95 -27.90 -12.07
CA ALA A 81 8.34 -29.14 -12.74
C ALA A 81 7.16 -29.85 -13.43
N VAL A 82 5.94 -29.73 -12.92
CA VAL A 82 4.77 -30.43 -13.49
C VAL A 82 4.00 -29.56 -14.48
N VAL A 83 3.72 -28.31 -14.11
CA VAL A 83 2.74 -27.45 -14.80
C VAL A 83 3.39 -26.19 -15.38
N LEU A 84 4.05 -25.36 -14.56
CA LEU A 84 4.40 -23.99 -14.96
C LEU A 84 5.46 -23.94 -16.09
N ARG A 85 6.35 -24.94 -16.18
CA ARG A 85 7.32 -25.01 -17.29
C ARG A 85 6.68 -25.27 -18.66
N LYS A 86 5.47 -25.84 -18.69
CA LYS A 86 4.73 -26.14 -19.93
C LYS A 86 3.90 -24.96 -20.43
N LEU A 87 3.64 -23.98 -19.56
CA LEU A 87 2.89 -22.79 -19.90
C LEU A 87 3.79 -21.78 -20.63
N PRO A 88 3.27 -20.98 -21.57
CA PRO A 88 4.05 -19.93 -22.20
C PRO A 88 4.36 -18.82 -21.18
N TRP A 89 5.65 -18.50 -21.04
CA TRP A 89 6.16 -17.46 -20.13
C TRP A 89 6.08 -16.06 -20.73
N SER A 90 6.04 -15.97 -22.06
CA SER A 90 5.81 -14.73 -22.79
C SER A 90 4.34 -14.59 -23.14
N ARG A 91 3.78 -13.42 -22.87
CA ARG A 91 2.50 -13.00 -23.41
C ARG A 91 2.72 -12.07 -24.58
N ASP A 92 2.02 -12.33 -25.67
CA ASP A 92 1.96 -11.39 -26.78
C ASP A 92 1.21 -10.15 -26.32
N ALA A 93 1.82 -9.00 -26.53
CA ALA A 93 1.25 -7.72 -26.19
C ALA A 93 1.51 -6.76 -27.34
N ALA A 94 0.45 -6.10 -27.80
CA ALA A 94 0.53 -5.08 -28.83
C ALA A 94 1.13 -3.75 -28.31
N ALA A 95 1.28 -3.60 -26.99
CA ALA A 95 1.79 -2.39 -26.37
C ALA A 95 3.32 -2.34 -26.45
N GLU A 96 3.86 -1.26 -27.01
CA GLU A 96 5.29 -0.96 -26.99
C GLU A 96 5.78 -0.85 -25.53
N GLY A 97 6.95 -1.41 -25.23
CA GLY A 97 7.49 -1.40 -23.87
C GLY A 97 6.78 -2.33 -22.88
N TYR A 98 5.96 -3.29 -23.35
CA TYR A 98 5.31 -4.27 -22.48
C TYR A 98 6.33 -5.11 -21.69
N LEU A 99 6.37 -4.87 -20.37
CA LEU A 99 7.18 -5.65 -19.45
C LEU A 99 6.46 -6.96 -19.13
N GLN A 100 7.10 -8.09 -19.51
CA GLN A 100 6.56 -9.42 -19.23
C GLN A 100 6.32 -9.60 -17.71
N PRO A 101 5.19 -10.18 -17.28
CA PRO A 101 4.80 -10.24 -15.88
C PRO A 101 5.84 -10.90 -14.95
N TRP A 102 6.54 -11.94 -15.43
CA TRP A 102 7.59 -12.60 -14.65
C TRP A 102 8.81 -11.69 -14.40
N LYS A 103 9.16 -10.83 -15.36
CA LYS A 103 10.22 -9.83 -15.20
C LYS A 103 9.80 -8.78 -14.18
N ALA A 104 8.57 -8.31 -14.26
CA ALA A 104 8.01 -7.37 -13.29
C ALA A 104 8.00 -7.97 -11.88
N ALA A 105 7.60 -9.25 -11.73
CA ALA A 105 7.61 -9.95 -10.45
C ALA A 105 9.03 -10.07 -9.87
N LEU A 106 10.02 -10.45 -10.70
CA LEU A 106 11.41 -10.55 -10.28
C LEU A 106 11.98 -9.19 -9.84
N ILE A 107 11.73 -8.12 -10.63
CA ILE A 107 12.17 -6.77 -10.30
C ILE A 107 11.53 -6.29 -8.99
N LEU A 108 10.23 -6.49 -8.80
CA LEU A 108 9.55 -6.12 -7.56
C LEU A 108 10.06 -6.91 -6.35
N ALA A 109 10.37 -8.20 -6.51
CA ALA A 109 10.99 -9.01 -5.47
C ALA A 109 12.38 -8.49 -5.09
N LEU A 110 13.20 -8.12 -6.08
CA LEU A 110 14.52 -7.52 -5.84
C LEU A 110 14.43 -6.15 -5.15
N ILE A 111 13.49 -5.30 -5.55
CA ILE A 111 13.25 -4.00 -4.88
C ILE A 111 12.81 -4.23 -3.43
N GLY A 112 11.91 -5.20 -3.19
CA GLY A 112 11.48 -5.58 -1.84
C GLY A 112 12.64 -6.09 -0.98
N LEU A 113 13.48 -6.97 -1.54
CA LEU A 113 14.68 -7.46 -0.87
C LEU A 113 15.64 -6.32 -0.53
N PHE A 114 15.89 -5.42 -1.48
CA PHE A 114 16.77 -4.28 -1.28
C PHE A 114 16.23 -3.32 -0.20
N SER A 115 14.92 -3.07 -0.19
CA SER A 115 14.26 -2.32 0.89
C SER A 115 14.49 -2.97 2.25
N TYR A 116 14.35 -4.29 2.34
CA TYR A 116 14.59 -5.02 3.59
C TYR A 116 16.07 -4.97 4.02
N VAL A 117 17.01 -5.19 3.10
CA VAL A 117 18.45 -5.18 3.42
C VAL A 117 18.93 -3.77 3.83
N LEU A 118 18.44 -2.72 3.17
CA LEU A 118 18.89 -1.35 3.46
C LEU A 118 18.14 -0.68 4.60
N VAL A 119 16.84 -0.93 4.72
CA VAL A 119 15.93 -0.21 5.63
C VAL A 119 15.36 -1.13 6.71
N GLY A 120 15.63 -2.43 6.69
CA GLY A 120 15.11 -3.36 7.70
C GLY A 120 13.59 -3.55 7.69
N MET A 121 12.86 -2.96 6.73
CA MET A 121 11.40 -2.98 6.68
C MET A 121 10.87 -3.14 5.25
N PRO A 122 9.67 -3.72 5.08
CA PRO A 122 9.03 -3.79 3.77
C PRO A 122 8.56 -2.42 3.29
N LEU A 123 8.33 -2.30 1.99
CA LEU A 123 7.88 -1.03 1.38
C LEU A 123 6.50 -0.61 1.92
N GLY A 124 6.44 0.61 2.45
CA GLY A 124 5.21 1.23 2.93
C GLY A 124 5.21 2.73 2.65
N ILE A 125 4.06 3.27 2.26
CA ILE A 125 3.90 4.71 1.93
C ILE A 125 2.67 5.35 2.57
N THR A 126 1.90 4.55 3.31
CA THR A 126 0.56 4.92 3.74
C THR A 126 0.53 5.87 4.93
N THR A 127 1.56 5.84 5.78
CA THR A 127 1.69 6.74 6.94
C THR A 127 2.15 8.12 6.52
N ALA A 128 3.00 8.22 5.50
CA ALA A 128 3.35 9.50 4.89
C ALA A 128 2.13 10.23 4.30
N TYR A 129 1.09 9.52 3.88
CA TYR A 129 -0.14 10.15 3.39
C TYR A 129 -0.96 10.79 4.50
N THR A 130 -1.09 10.14 5.65
CA THR A 130 -1.71 10.79 6.80
C THR A 130 -0.89 11.97 7.26
N LYS A 131 0.45 11.85 7.28
CA LYS A 131 1.34 12.96 7.62
C LYS A 131 1.16 14.14 6.69
N LEU A 132 1.09 13.90 5.37
CA LEU A 132 0.82 14.94 4.38
C LEU A 132 -0.58 15.55 4.55
N GLY A 133 -1.61 14.73 4.80
CA GLY A 133 -2.96 15.21 5.06
C GLY A 133 -3.05 16.06 6.33
N ALA A 134 -2.42 15.61 7.42
CA ALA A 134 -2.32 16.32 8.68
C ALA A 134 -1.53 17.62 8.56
N LEU A 135 -0.48 17.66 7.73
CA LEU A 135 0.26 18.88 7.44
C LEU A 135 -0.65 19.92 6.75
N VAL A 136 -1.46 19.48 5.76
CA VAL A 136 -2.42 20.36 5.10
C VAL A 136 -3.48 20.84 6.09
N GLU A 137 -4.01 19.97 6.93
CA GLU A 137 -5.00 20.32 7.95
C GLU A 137 -4.44 21.29 9.00
N GLN A 138 -3.19 21.10 9.43
CA GLN A 138 -2.52 21.95 10.41
C GLN A 138 -2.43 23.42 9.96
N LEU A 139 -2.37 23.67 8.64
CA LEU A 139 -2.36 25.03 8.09
C LEU A 139 -3.67 25.80 8.38
N PHE A 140 -4.78 25.09 8.53
CA PHE A 140 -6.11 25.69 8.77
C PHE A 140 -6.59 25.51 10.22
N PHE A 141 -6.30 24.35 10.83
CA PHE A 141 -6.82 23.95 12.15
C PHE A 141 -5.70 23.37 13.04
N PRO A 142 -4.69 24.16 13.43
CA PRO A 142 -3.54 23.65 14.18
C PRO A 142 -3.90 23.07 15.55
N GLN A 143 -4.85 23.69 16.27
CA GLN A 143 -5.30 23.21 17.59
C GLN A 143 -5.99 21.84 17.47
N HIS A 144 -6.78 21.63 16.42
CA HIS A 144 -7.49 20.39 16.17
C HIS A 144 -6.52 19.23 15.94
N VAL A 145 -5.54 19.42 15.04
CA VAL A 145 -4.50 18.41 14.74
C VAL A 145 -3.72 18.02 16.00
N SER A 146 -3.38 18.99 16.85
CA SER A 146 -2.67 18.71 18.11
C SER A 146 -3.50 17.95 19.15
N GLY A 147 -4.83 18.06 19.08
CA GLY A 147 -5.74 17.37 19.99
C GLY A 147 -5.96 15.89 19.65
N LEU A 148 -5.58 15.45 18.44
CA LEU A 148 -5.81 14.09 17.97
C LEU A 148 -4.71 13.14 18.46
N SER A 149 -5.12 12.13 19.23
CA SER A 149 -4.21 11.13 19.81
C SER A 149 -3.46 10.33 18.75
N TYR A 150 -4.10 10.02 17.62
CA TYR A 150 -3.47 9.29 16.52
C TYR A 150 -2.32 10.07 15.86
N LEU A 151 -2.49 11.38 15.69
CA LEU A 151 -1.49 12.25 15.07
C LEU A 151 -0.36 12.59 16.03
N SER A 152 -0.63 12.62 17.33
CA SER A 152 0.39 12.81 18.37
C SER A 152 1.15 11.52 18.70
N ALA A 153 0.62 10.35 18.35
CA ALA A 153 1.27 9.07 18.59
C ALA A 153 2.49 8.85 17.69
N GLN A 154 3.55 8.30 18.29
CA GLN A 154 4.80 7.90 17.63
C GLN A 154 5.02 6.38 17.84
N PRO A 155 4.18 5.52 17.25
CA PRO A 155 4.19 4.08 17.55
C PRO A 155 5.37 3.33 16.93
N ILE A 156 6.09 3.93 15.96
CA ILE A 156 7.18 3.27 15.27
C ILE A 156 8.49 3.66 15.95
N HIS A 157 9.13 2.71 16.60
CA HIS A 157 10.53 2.81 17.01
C HIS A 157 11.38 2.04 16.02
N TYR A 158 12.11 2.78 15.19
CA TYR A 158 12.89 2.23 14.10
C TYR A 158 14.39 2.38 14.39
N ILE A 159 15.11 1.26 14.35
CA ILE A 159 16.56 1.22 14.45
C ILE A 159 17.08 0.79 13.07
N PRO A 160 17.84 1.63 12.36
CA PRO A 160 18.39 1.27 11.06
C PRO A 160 19.37 0.09 11.19
N PRO A 161 19.46 -0.79 10.18
CA PRO A 161 20.36 -1.95 10.24
C PRO A 161 21.85 -1.58 10.33
N PHE A 162 22.22 -0.33 10.04
CA PHE A 162 23.59 0.18 10.06
C PHE A 162 23.83 1.25 11.14
N SER A 163 22.93 1.43 12.10
CA SER A 163 23.04 2.45 13.16
C SER A 163 22.39 1.98 14.46
N ASP A 164 23.00 2.32 15.60
CA ASP A 164 22.45 2.03 16.93
C ASP A 164 21.48 3.10 17.43
N VAL A 165 21.21 4.14 16.62
CA VAL A 165 20.32 5.24 16.98
C VAL A 165 18.87 4.86 16.68
N SER A 166 18.02 4.89 17.71
CA SER A 166 16.57 4.69 17.57
C SER A 166 15.88 5.98 17.15
N PHE A 167 15.09 5.91 16.09
CA PHE A 167 14.26 7.00 15.61
C PHE A 167 12.78 6.67 15.86
N ALA A 168 12.04 7.65 16.38
CA ALA A 168 10.60 7.58 16.49
C ALA A 168 9.92 8.03 15.18
N GLY A 169 8.75 7.47 14.88
CA GLY A 169 7.95 7.84 13.72
C GLY A 169 6.45 7.66 13.94
N GLY A 170 5.67 8.55 13.34
CA GLY A 170 4.22 8.61 13.52
C GLY A 170 3.47 9.20 12.34
N ALA A 171 2.15 9.27 12.48
CA ALA A 171 1.23 9.77 11.46
C ALA A 171 1.05 11.31 11.50
N GLY A 172 1.48 11.97 12.57
CA GLY A 172 1.39 13.43 12.70
C GLY A 172 2.31 14.19 11.76
N PRO A 173 2.18 15.53 11.66
CA PRO A 173 2.83 16.35 10.63
C PRO A 173 4.34 16.55 10.82
N GLN A 174 4.91 16.07 11.92
CA GLN A 174 6.33 16.25 12.25
C GLN A 174 7.26 15.59 11.22
N PHE A 175 8.48 16.10 11.02
CA PHE A 175 9.45 15.42 10.17
C PHE A 175 10.22 14.37 10.98
N ASP A 176 9.91 13.09 10.78
CA ASP A 176 10.36 11.95 11.61
C ASP A 176 10.87 10.78 10.75
N ALA A 177 11.16 9.62 11.36
CA ALA A 177 11.66 8.43 10.65
C ALA A 177 10.77 8.02 9.48
N VAL A 178 9.45 8.11 9.65
CA VAL A 178 8.47 7.78 8.61
C VAL A 178 8.59 8.74 7.44
N ALA A 179 8.73 10.04 7.69
CA ALA A 179 8.92 11.04 6.65
C ALA A 179 10.18 10.76 5.81
N ILE A 180 11.30 10.47 6.49
CA ILE A 180 12.60 10.22 5.85
C ILE A 180 12.57 8.97 4.96
N ILE A 181 11.85 7.92 5.37
CA ILE A 181 11.81 6.66 4.61
C ILE A 181 10.76 6.70 3.50
N GLN A 182 9.55 7.18 3.81
CA GLN A 182 8.42 7.04 2.90
C GLN A 182 8.32 8.15 1.85
N TYR A 183 8.74 9.39 2.15
CA TYR A 183 8.67 10.47 1.15
C TYR A 183 9.60 10.25 -0.04
N PRO A 184 10.88 9.85 0.12
CA PRO A 184 11.73 9.54 -1.02
C PRO A 184 11.17 8.40 -1.88
N LEU A 185 10.56 7.38 -1.24
CA LEU A 185 9.89 6.30 -1.95
C LEU A 185 8.69 6.80 -2.77
N ILE A 186 7.85 7.66 -2.19
CA ILE A 186 6.72 8.30 -2.88
C ILE A 186 7.21 9.10 -4.09
N VAL A 187 8.21 9.96 -3.89
CA VAL A 187 8.81 10.78 -4.96
C VAL A 187 9.41 9.88 -6.04
N GLY A 188 10.13 8.82 -5.66
CA GLY A 188 10.70 7.85 -6.59
C GLY A 188 9.65 7.14 -7.44
N ILE A 189 8.51 6.76 -6.85
CA ILE A 189 7.39 6.15 -7.61
C ILE A 189 6.79 7.15 -8.60
N ILE A 190 6.55 8.40 -8.17
CA ILE A 190 5.99 9.45 -9.05
C ILE A 190 6.96 9.73 -10.20
N LEU A 191 8.22 10.06 -9.90
CA LEU A 191 9.21 10.41 -10.91
C LEU A 191 9.53 9.23 -11.83
N GLY A 192 9.67 8.01 -11.28
CA GLY A 192 9.90 6.80 -12.07
C GLY A 192 8.77 6.53 -13.05
N SER A 193 7.52 6.70 -12.61
CA SER A 193 6.35 6.55 -13.49
C SER A 193 6.25 7.65 -14.55
N ALA A 194 6.59 8.89 -14.21
CA ALA A 194 6.65 10.01 -15.15
C ALA A 194 7.71 9.77 -16.24
N VAL A 195 8.94 9.41 -15.84
CA VAL A 195 10.04 9.10 -16.78
C VAL A 195 9.66 7.95 -17.71
N SER A 196 9.04 6.90 -17.18
CA SER A 196 8.57 5.76 -17.97
C SER A 196 7.52 6.20 -19.01
N ALA A 197 6.50 6.94 -18.56
CA ALA A 197 5.43 7.42 -19.45
C ALA A 197 5.93 8.39 -20.52
N ILE A 198 6.91 9.24 -20.21
CA ILE A 198 7.52 10.16 -21.18
C ILE A 198 8.32 9.39 -22.23
N ARG A 199 9.12 8.39 -21.82
CA ARG A 199 9.90 7.56 -22.74
C ARG A 199 9.03 6.75 -23.71
N LEU A 200 7.85 6.32 -23.27
CA LEU A 200 6.88 5.61 -24.09
C LEU A 200 5.95 6.55 -24.89
N GLY A 201 6.07 7.87 -24.75
CA GLY A 201 5.18 8.84 -25.42
C GLY A 201 3.73 8.81 -24.93
N GLU A 202 3.48 8.18 -23.78
CA GLU A 202 2.15 8.01 -23.19
C GLU A 202 1.79 9.07 -22.16
N PHE A 203 2.75 9.92 -21.76
CA PHE A 203 2.52 10.99 -20.80
C PHE A 203 1.52 12.01 -21.37
N ARG A 204 0.28 11.98 -20.85
CA ARG A 204 -0.80 12.88 -21.30
C ARG A 204 -1.66 13.32 -20.13
N VAL A 205 -1.65 14.62 -19.87
CA VAL A 205 -2.55 15.24 -18.89
C VAL A 205 -3.90 15.52 -19.55
N ARG A 206 -4.89 14.65 -19.28
CA ARG A 206 -6.27 14.86 -19.71
C ARG A 206 -7.03 15.60 -18.63
N LEU A 207 -7.30 16.89 -18.86
CA LEU A 207 -7.99 17.75 -17.90
C LEU A 207 -9.51 17.51 -17.83
N GLN A 208 -10.08 16.89 -18.86
CA GLN A 208 -11.50 16.63 -18.95
C GLN A 208 -11.80 15.19 -18.53
N ALA A 209 -12.50 15.04 -17.41
CA ALA A 209 -13.02 13.76 -16.96
C ALA A 209 -14.52 13.90 -16.59
N PRO A 210 -15.36 12.88 -16.88
CA PRO A 210 -16.77 12.90 -16.51
C PRO A 210 -16.94 13.09 -14.99
N LYS A 211 -17.86 13.97 -14.58
CA LYS A 211 -18.12 14.27 -13.15
C LYS A 211 -18.39 13.01 -12.32
N ARG A 212 -19.10 12.02 -12.90
CA ARG A 212 -19.38 10.73 -12.24
C ARG A 212 -18.11 9.97 -11.89
N GLN A 213 -17.11 9.98 -12.78
CA GLN A 213 -15.82 9.34 -12.53
C GLN A 213 -15.04 10.08 -11.46
N ILE A 214 -15.01 11.42 -11.51
CA ILE A 214 -14.35 12.26 -10.49
C ILE A 214 -14.92 11.97 -9.09
N VAL A 215 -16.24 11.98 -8.94
CA VAL A 215 -16.91 11.67 -7.67
C VAL A 215 -16.59 10.24 -7.23
N SER A 216 -16.63 9.27 -8.14
CA SER A 216 -16.32 7.88 -7.80
C SER A 216 -14.89 7.69 -7.31
N VAL A 217 -13.91 8.34 -7.95
CA VAL A 217 -12.51 8.20 -7.58
C VAL A 217 -12.20 8.95 -6.28
N LEU A 218 -12.82 10.10 -6.03
CA LEU A 218 -12.72 10.81 -4.74
C LEU A 218 -13.28 9.97 -3.59
N VAL A 219 -14.52 9.51 -3.70
CA VAL A 219 -15.17 8.67 -2.68
C VAL A 219 -14.39 7.37 -2.49
N GLY A 220 -13.97 6.75 -3.59
CA GLY A 220 -13.12 5.56 -3.54
C GLY A 220 -11.77 5.81 -2.84
N GLY A 221 -11.17 6.99 -3.07
CA GLY A 221 -9.96 7.44 -2.40
C GLY A 221 -10.16 7.59 -0.90
N VAL A 222 -11.25 8.24 -0.47
CA VAL A 222 -11.59 8.41 0.95
C VAL A 222 -11.75 7.06 1.65
N VAL A 223 -12.55 6.16 1.07
CA VAL A 223 -12.75 4.81 1.61
C VAL A 223 -11.42 4.05 1.68
N MET A 224 -10.59 4.15 0.64
CA MET A 224 -9.27 3.49 0.60
C MET A 224 -8.31 4.05 1.66
N GLY A 225 -8.24 5.39 1.80
CA GLY A 225 -7.40 6.07 2.79
C GLY A 225 -7.78 5.67 4.21
N LEU A 226 -9.08 5.70 4.52
CA LEU A 226 -9.62 5.27 5.80
C LEU A 226 -9.28 3.79 6.08
N ALA A 227 -9.57 2.89 5.13
CA ALA A 227 -9.33 1.46 5.28
C ALA A 227 -7.86 1.10 5.48
N CYS A 228 -6.94 1.81 4.82
CA CYS A 228 -5.48 1.60 4.95
C CYS A 228 -4.92 2.03 6.32
N ARG A 229 -5.71 2.77 7.12
CA ARG A 229 -5.37 3.10 8.50
C ARG A 229 -6.06 2.18 9.49
N MET A 230 -7.30 1.79 9.21
CA MET A 230 -8.01 0.74 9.96
C MET A 230 -7.27 -0.61 9.91
N THR A 231 -6.63 -0.90 8.77
CA THR A 231 -5.69 -2.00 8.57
C THR A 231 -4.31 -1.41 8.27
N PRO A 232 -3.44 -1.19 9.28
CA PRO A 232 -2.18 -0.46 9.09
C PRO A 232 -1.30 -1.06 7.99
N GLY A 233 -1.37 -0.48 6.78
CA GLY A 233 -0.68 -1.01 5.61
C GLY A 233 -1.41 -0.72 4.30
N CYS A 234 -0.94 -1.37 3.23
CA CYS A 234 -1.59 -1.41 1.92
C CYS A 234 -1.25 -2.72 1.21
N ASN A 235 -1.70 -2.88 -0.04
CA ASN A 235 -1.37 -4.05 -0.85
C ASN A 235 0.14 -4.33 -0.93
N VAL A 236 0.99 -3.32 -1.06
CA VAL A 236 2.45 -3.54 -1.14
C VAL A 236 2.98 -4.05 0.18
N TRP A 237 2.59 -3.43 1.30
CA TRP A 237 3.00 -3.87 2.63
C TRP A 237 2.54 -5.30 2.94
N HIS A 238 1.25 -5.61 2.75
CA HIS A 238 0.69 -6.92 3.10
C HIS A 238 1.02 -8.01 2.09
N LEU A 239 0.92 -7.75 0.78
CA LEU A 239 1.10 -8.79 -0.23
C LEU A 239 2.57 -9.02 -0.59
N LEU A 240 3.38 -7.96 -0.70
CA LEU A 240 4.81 -8.10 -1.04
C LEU A 240 5.71 -8.20 0.20
N GLY A 241 5.30 -7.62 1.34
CA GLY A 241 6.06 -7.72 2.59
C GLY A 241 5.54 -8.82 3.52
N GLY A 242 4.25 -8.78 3.86
CA GLY A 242 3.67 -9.62 4.90
C GLY A 242 3.40 -11.08 4.51
N LEU A 243 2.98 -11.36 3.27
CA LEU A 243 2.72 -12.73 2.82
C LEU A 243 3.99 -13.59 2.75
N PRO A 244 5.14 -13.12 2.25
CA PRO A 244 6.37 -13.91 2.23
C PRO A 244 6.87 -14.35 3.61
N ILE A 245 6.55 -13.58 4.66
CA ILE A 245 6.88 -13.92 6.06
C ILE A 245 5.72 -14.64 6.78
N PHE A 246 4.71 -15.07 6.03
CA PHE A 246 3.52 -15.76 6.55
C PHE A 246 2.79 -14.98 7.66
N SER A 247 2.72 -13.64 7.55
CA SER A 247 2.02 -12.80 8.52
C SER A 247 0.52 -13.11 8.54
N LEU A 248 -0.04 -13.35 9.73
CA LEU A 248 -1.48 -13.59 9.90
C LEU A 248 -2.29 -12.37 9.46
N GLN A 249 -1.82 -11.17 9.79
CA GLN A 249 -2.46 -9.93 9.35
C GLN A 249 -2.53 -9.81 7.83
N ALA A 250 -1.48 -10.23 7.11
CA ALA A 250 -1.49 -10.23 5.65
C ALA A 250 -2.47 -11.26 5.06
N VAL A 251 -2.63 -12.43 5.70
CA VAL A 251 -3.62 -13.43 5.31
C VAL A 251 -5.05 -12.89 5.49
N PHE A 252 -5.37 -12.32 6.66
CA PHE A 252 -6.67 -11.70 6.89
C PHE A 252 -6.93 -10.52 5.95
N TYR A 253 -5.91 -9.72 5.69
CA TYR A 253 -5.97 -8.64 4.70
C TYR A 253 -6.35 -9.17 3.31
N LEU A 254 -5.71 -10.25 2.86
CA LEU A 254 -6.00 -10.88 1.56
C LEU A 254 -7.43 -11.41 1.49
N VAL A 255 -7.90 -12.08 2.56
CA VAL A 255 -9.27 -12.60 2.66
C VAL A 255 -10.30 -11.48 2.57
N GLY A 256 -10.06 -10.32 3.19
CA GLY A 256 -10.94 -9.15 3.08
C GLY A 256 -10.83 -8.41 1.73
N LEU A 257 -9.61 -8.35 1.16
CA LEU A 257 -9.33 -7.62 -0.07
C LEU A 257 -10.08 -8.20 -1.28
N ILE A 258 -10.13 -9.53 -1.42
CA ILE A 258 -10.74 -10.21 -2.58
C ILE A 258 -12.25 -9.87 -2.72
N PRO A 259 -13.12 -10.13 -1.73
CA PRO A 259 -14.55 -9.80 -1.83
C PRO A 259 -14.76 -8.29 -1.90
N GLY A 260 -13.97 -7.48 -1.18
CA GLY A 260 -14.05 -6.02 -1.23
C GLY A 260 -13.78 -5.47 -2.64
N ALA A 261 -12.73 -5.97 -3.30
CA ALA A 261 -12.40 -5.61 -4.67
C ALA A 261 -13.48 -6.09 -5.67
N TRP A 262 -14.03 -7.28 -5.46
CA TRP A 262 -15.12 -7.81 -6.28
C TRP A 262 -16.39 -6.96 -6.20
N VAL A 263 -16.86 -6.64 -4.98
CA VAL A 263 -18.00 -5.74 -4.76
C VAL A 263 -17.72 -4.37 -5.37
N GLY A 264 -16.54 -3.80 -5.10
CA GLY A 264 -16.14 -2.50 -5.62
C GLY A 264 -16.08 -2.44 -7.16
N SER A 265 -15.73 -3.55 -7.81
CA SER A 265 -15.76 -3.68 -9.28
C SER A 265 -17.19 -3.71 -9.81
N ARG A 266 -18.10 -4.47 -9.17
CA ARG A 266 -19.53 -4.51 -9.53
C ARG A 266 -20.19 -3.14 -9.40
N VAL A 267 -19.89 -2.40 -8.34
CA VAL A 267 -20.40 -1.03 -8.14
C VAL A 267 -19.87 -0.09 -9.23
N LEU A 268 -18.57 -0.17 -9.54
CA LEU A 268 -17.94 0.65 -10.59
C LEU A 268 -18.61 0.42 -11.96
N GLN A 269 -18.76 -0.84 -12.36
CA GLN A 269 -19.39 -1.22 -13.63
C GLN A 269 -20.85 -0.76 -13.69
N ARG A 270 -21.61 -0.90 -12.59
CA ARG A 270 -23.05 -0.59 -12.59
C ARG A 270 -23.35 0.89 -12.57
N PHE A 271 -22.54 1.74 -11.91
CA PHE A 271 -22.90 3.14 -11.66
C PHE A 271 -21.98 4.17 -12.33
N VAL A 272 -20.76 3.81 -12.72
CA VAL A 272 -19.72 4.77 -13.11
C VAL A 272 -19.32 4.64 -14.58
N VAL A 273 -19.19 3.41 -15.08
CA VAL A 273 -18.79 3.12 -16.48
C VAL A 273 -20.00 3.10 -17.43
N ARG A 274 -21.14 3.65 -17.00
CA ARG A 274 -22.34 3.80 -17.83
C ARG A 274 -22.16 4.87 -18.89
#